data_AF-A0A358WBZ0-F1
#
_entry.id   AF-A0A358WBZ0-F1
#
_cell.length_a   1.000
_cell.length_b   1.000
_cell.length_c   1.000
_cell.angle_alpha   90.00
_cell.angle_beta   90.00
_cell.angle_gamma   90.00
#
_symmetry.space_group_name_H-M   'P 1'
#
loop_
_entity.id
_entity.type
_entity.pdbx_description
1 polymer ?
#
loop_
_entity_poly.entity_id
_entity_poly.type
_entity_poly.pdbx_seq_one_letter_code
_entity_poly.pdbx_strand_id
1 'polypeptide(L)'
;MPSIEEQTAFIEEFKAEVSKASAFSIPNEIINDHLANGSGFQDGKYRIYEQFRRSLSQKENADFLKNEYGIGGGTHAGGVSGYHYDHNAKGICISKGYADNVPKINLNWLEVAERIQLLINDDRYLNAKENCYEGQGCS
;
A
#
# COMPACT_ATOMS: atom_id res chain seq x y z
N MET A 1 -34.08 -24.55 5.76
CA MET A 1 -33.06 -23.76 6.44
C MET A 1 -31.85 -23.73 5.54
N PRO A 2 -31.35 -22.55 5.12
CA PRO A 2 -30.11 -22.47 4.34
C PRO A 2 -28.94 -23.07 5.15
N SER A 3 -28.01 -23.73 4.46
CA SER A 3 -26.86 -24.39 5.08
C SER A 3 -25.83 -23.37 5.58
N ILE A 4 -25.03 -23.73 6.60
CA ILE A 4 -23.96 -22.90 7.16
C ILE A 4 -22.96 -22.45 6.08
N GLU A 5 -22.74 -23.26 5.04
CA GLU A 5 -21.85 -22.95 3.92
C GLU A 5 -22.34 -21.75 3.10
N GLU A 6 -23.66 -21.65 2.85
CA GLU A 6 -24.26 -20.53 2.11
C GLU A 6 -24.22 -19.22 2.91
N GLN A 7 -24.37 -19.30 4.25
CA GLN A 7 -24.23 -18.12 5.11
C GLN A 7 -22.79 -17.59 5.17
N THR A 8 -21.80 -18.46 4.99
CA THR A 8 -20.38 -18.09 5.06
C THR A 8 -19.95 -17.35 3.79
N ALA A 9 -20.37 -17.81 2.61
CA ALA A 9 -20.08 -17.17 1.33
C ALA A 9 -20.64 -15.73 1.26
N PHE A 10 -21.85 -15.50 1.78
CA PHE A 10 -22.45 -14.17 1.81
C PHE A 10 -21.68 -13.18 2.71
N ILE A 11 -21.13 -13.65 3.84
CA ILE A 11 -20.27 -12.83 4.71
C ILE A 11 -18.95 -12.49 4.01
N GLU A 12 -18.38 -13.43 3.25
CA GLU A 12 -17.12 -13.23 2.54
C GLU A 12 -17.29 -12.26 1.36
N GLU A 13 -18.38 -12.40 0.61
CA GLU A 13 -18.76 -11.48 -0.47
C GLU A 13 -19.09 -10.08 0.06
N PHE A 14 -19.86 -9.97 1.16
CA PHE A 14 -20.15 -8.69 1.78
C PHE A 14 -18.90 -8.04 2.39
N LYS A 15 -17.98 -8.82 2.97
CA LYS A 15 -16.66 -8.32 3.42
C LYS A 15 -15.82 -7.83 2.25
N ALA A 16 -15.82 -8.56 1.13
CA ALA A 16 -15.12 -8.16 -0.09
C ALA A 16 -15.75 -6.89 -0.71
N GLU A 17 -17.07 -6.74 -0.66
CA GLU A 17 -17.76 -5.56 -1.19
C GLU A 17 -17.58 -4.34 -0.29
N VAL A 18 -17.62 -4.51 1.04
CA VAL A 18 -17.30 -3.45 2.01
C VAL A 18 -15.81 -3.06 1.96
N SER A 19 -14.90 -4.02 1.83
CA SER A 19 -13.47 -3.71 1.65
C SER A 19 -13.20 -3.01 0.32
N LYS A 20 -13.90 -3.40 -0.74
CA LYS A 20 -13.85 -2.75 -2.05
C LYS A 20 -14.45 -1.34 -2.00
N ALA A 21 -15.57 -1.13 -1.31
CA ALA A 21 -16.16 0.20 -1.08
C ALA A 21 -15.27 1.12 -0.23
N SER A 22 -14.57 0.57 0.77
CA SER A 22 -13.55 1.29 1.54
C SER A 22 -12.33 1.64 0.68
N ALA A 23 -11.96 0.76 -0.26
CA ALA A 23 -10.92 0.98 -1.26
C ALA A 23 -11.31 1.99 -2.36
N PHE A 24 -12.60 2.34 -2.50
CA PHE A 24 -13.04 3.40 -3.41
C PHE A 24 -12.91 4.82 -2.84
N SER A 25 -12.73 4.98 -1.52
CA SER A 25 -12.62 6.32 -0.93
C SER A 25 -11.19 6.88 -0.91
N ILE A 26 -10.17 6.02 -0.98
CA ILE A 26 -8.77 6.41 -1.10
C ILE A 26 -8.29 6.02 -2.50
N PRO A 27 -7.89 6.97 -3.37
CA PRO A 27 -7.42 6.64 -4.71
C PRO A 27 -6.20 5.70 -4.65
N ASN A 28 -6.19 4.65 -5.47
CA ASN A 28 -5.07 3.72 -5.57
C ASN A 28 -3.74 4.42 -5.90
N GLU A 29 -3.79 5.54 -6.63
CA GLU A 29 -2.62 6.39 -6.90
C GLU A 29 -1.97 6.92 -5.62
N ILE A 30 -2.76 7.42 -4.66
CA ILE A 30 -2.24 7.89 -3.35
C ILE A 30 -1.56 6.76 -2.60
N ILE A 31 -2.15 5.56 -2.67
CA ILE A 31 -1.59 4.38 -2.03
C ILE A 31 -0.27 4.02 -2.69
N ASN A 32 -0.25 3.91 -4.01
CA ASN A 32 0.93 3.54 -4.78
C ASN A 32 2.06 4.57 -4.59
N ASP A 33 1.74 5.86 -4.59
CA ASP A 33 2.68 6.94 -4.31
C ASP A 33 3.24 6.86 -2.89
N HIS A 34 2.39 6.53 -1.91
CA HIS A 34 2.85 6.29 -0.55
C HIS A 34 3.80 5.09 -0.46
N LEU A 35 3.49 3.98 -1.14
CA LEU A 35 4.36 2.80 -1.18
C LEU A 35 5.68 3.08 -1.91
N ALA A 36 5.63 3.84 -3.01
CA ALA A 36 6.80 4.25 -3.79
C ALA A 36 7.70 5.26 -3.04
N ASN A 37 7.15 6.02 -2.08
CA ASN A 37 7.95 6.89 -1.21
C ASN A 37 8.85 6.12 -0.23
N GLY A 38 8.62 4.81 -0.04
CA GLY A 38 9.45 3.94 0.79
C GLY A 38 9.13 3.98 2.28
N SER A 39 10.00 3.35 3.09
CA SER A 39 9.80 3.10 4.53
C SER A 39 10.12 4.26 5.47
N GLY A 40 10.47 5.43 4.93
CA GLY A 40 10.93 6.57 5.74
C GLY A 40 12.37 6.45 6.28
N PHE A 41 13.03 5.31 6.03
CA PHE A 41 14.47 5.16 6.28
C PHE A 41 15.30 5.68 5.09
N GLN A 42 16.52 6.17 5.39
CA GLN A 42 17.48 6.51 4.36
C GLN A 42 17.74 5.28 3.46
N ASP A 43 17.60 5.45 2.16
CA ASP A 43 17.74 4.39 1.13
C ASP A 43 16.78 3.20 1.28
N GLY A 44 15.70 3.34 2.07
CA GLY A 44 14.72 2.27 2.29
C GLY A 44 14.07 1.77 1.01
N LYS A 45 13.76 2.69 0.06
CA LYS A 45 13.20 2.33 -1.25
C LYS A 45 14.12 1.40 -2.05
N TYR A 46 15.44 1.61 -1.98
CA TYR A 46 16.42 0.79 -2.70
C TYR A 46 16.57 -0.58 -2.06
N ARG A 47 16.59 -0.67 -0.72
CA ARG A 47 16.61 -1.96 -0.01
C ARG A 47 15.39 -2.81 -0.31
N ILE A 48 14.21 -2.19 -0.36
CA ILE A 48 12.97 -2.86 -0.77
C ILE A 48 13.11 -3.34 -2.22
N TYR A 49 13.51 -2.46 -3.14
CA TYR A 49 13.68 -2.81 -4.55
C TYR A 49 14.64 -4.00 -4.75
N GLU A 50 15.80 -3.99 -4.10
CA GLU A 50 16.78 -5.08 -4.16
C GLU A 50 16.23 -6.39 -3.61
N GLN A 51 15.50 -6.37 -2.49
CA GLN A 51 14.87 -7.57 -1.94
C GLN A 51 13.87 -8.18 -2.92
N PHE A 52 13.03 -7.35 -3.52
CA PHE A 52 12.02 -7.80 -4.49
C PHE A 52 12.66 -8.34 -5.78
N ARG A 53 13.84 -7.83 -6.18
CA ARG A 53 14.62 -8.39 -7.29
C ARG A 53 15.23 -9.76 -7.02
N ARG A 54 15.33 -10.19 -5.76
CA ARG A 54 15.88 -11.51 -5.41
C ARG A 54 14.89 -12.66 -5.64
N SER A 55 13.74 -12.40 -6.27
CA SER A 55 12.68 -13.38 -6.55
C SER A 55 12.25 -14.17 -5.32
N LEU A 56 12.17 -13.49 -4.18
CA LEU A 56 11.66 -14.07 -2.93
C LEU A 56 10.15 -14.28 -2.99
N SER A 57 9.65 -15.18 -2.15
CA SER A 57 8.20 -15.38 -2.05
C SER A 57 7.51 -14.11 -1.53
N GLN A 58 6.25 -13.88 -1.91
CA GLN A 58 5.49 -12.72 -1.42
C GLN A 58 5.41 -12.67 0.11
N LYS A 59 5.43 -13.83 0.77
CA LYS A 59 5.46 -13.92 2.23
C LYS A 59 6.77 -13.41 2.81
N GLU A 60 7.91 -13.81 2.24
CA GLU A 60 9.23 -13.30 2.67
C GLU A 60 9.35 -11.80 2.43
N ASN A 61 8.85 -11.31 1.30
CA ASN A 61 8.80 -9.88 1.01
C ASN A 61 7.91 -9.12 2.00
N ALA A 62 6.74 -9.68 2.35
CA ALA A 62 5.84 -9.11 3.34
C ALA A 62 6.47 -9.05 4.74
N ASP A 63 7.15 -10.11 5.18
CA ASP A 63 7.87 -10.15 6.45
C ASP A 63 9.06 -9.16 6.46
N PHE A 64 9.78 -9.04 5.33
CA PHE A 64 10.82 -8.03 5.16
C PHE A 64 10.26 -6.61 5.27
N LEU A 65 9.19 -6.30 4.54
CA LEU A 65 8.52 -5.00 4.58
C LEU A 65 8.06 -4.66 5.99
N LYS A 66 7.46 -5.61 6.70
CA LYS A 66 7.04 -5.45 8.10
C LYS A 66 8.21 -5.05 9.00
N ASN A 67 9.38 -5.65 8.81
CA ASN A 67 10.57 -5.34 9.61
C ASN A 67 11.20 -4.00 9.19
N GLU A 68 11.22 -3.70 7.90
CA GLU A 68 11.80 -2.48 7.32
C GLU A 68 10.97 -1.23 7.65
N TYR A 69 9.64 -1.33 7.56
CA TYR A 69 8.73 -0.23 7.93
C TYR A 69 8.53 -0.14 9.44
N GLY A 70 8.61 -1.26 10.17
CA GLY A 70 8.44 -1.29 11.62
C GLY A 70 7.06 -0.79 12.08
N ILE A 71 7.05 -0.08 13.21
CA ILE A 71 5.86 0.57 13.76
C ILE A 71 6.09 2.08 13.69
N GLY A 72 5.21 2.77 12.99
CA GLY A 72 5.31 4.21 12.81
C GLY A 72 4.02 4.78 12.24
N GLY A 73 4.00 6.09 12.08
CA GLY A 73 2.87 6.79 11.49
C GLY A 73 3.27 8.21 11.17
N GLY A 74 2.53 8.83 10.27
CA GLY A 74 2.84 10.14 9.78
C GLY A 74 1.65 10.82 9.11
N THR A 75 1.96 12.01 8.63
CA THR A 75 1.01 12.87 7.92
C THR A 75 1.53 13.06 6.50
N HIS A 76 0.65 13.37 5.55
CA HIS A 76 0.98 13.52 4.13
C HIS A 76 1.28 12.19 3.41
N ALA A 77 0.38 11.21 3.51
CA ALA A 77 0.51 9.97 2.74
C ALA A 77 0.57 10.29 1.23
N GLY A 78 1.55 9.72 0.52
CA GLY A 78 1.79 10.02 -0.90
C GLY A 78 2.17 11.48 -1.19
N GLY A 79 2.52 12.28 -0.17
CA GLY A 79 2.80 13.72 -0.33
C GLY A 79 1.55 14.59 -0.42
N VAL A 80 0.36 14.06 -0.14
CA VAL A 80 -0.91 14.80 -0.23
C VAL A 80 -1.41 15.21 1.15
N SER A 81 -1.64 16.53 1.32
CA SER A 81 -2.18 17.08 2.56
C SER A 81 -3.58 16.54 2.86
N GLY A 82 -3.85 16.28 4.14
CA GLY A 82 -5.10 15.67 4.61
C GLY A 82 -5.16 14.14 4.51
N TYR A 83 -4.11 13.48 4.02
CA TYR A 83 -3.96 12.03 4.12
C TYR A 83 -2.98 11.67 5.22
N HIS A 84 -3.38 10.75 6.07
CA HIS A 84 -2.60 10.22 7.18
C HIS A 84 -2.27 8.76 6.89
N TYR A 85 -1.15 8.31 7.43
CA TYR A 85 -0.75 6.92 7.30
C TYR A 85 -0.21 6.41 8.63
N ASP A 86 -0.50 5.15 8.90
CA ASP A 86 0.00 4.42 10.05
C ASP A 86 0.46 3.05 9.57
N HIS A 87 1.58 2.58 10.08
CA HIS A 87 2.12 1.28 9.73
C HIS A 87 2.50 0.53 11.01
N ASN A 88 2.09 -0.73 11.06
CA ASN A 88 2.25 -1.57 12.25
C ASN A 88 2.46 -3.03 11.85
N ALA A 89 2.57 -3.91 12.84
CA ALA A 89 2.81 -5.34 12.60
C ALA A 89 1.76 -6.04 11.71
N LYS A 90 0.57 -5.47 11.52
CA LYS A 90 -0.50 -5.98 10.66
C LYS A 90 -0.42 -5.46 9.22
N GLY A 91 0.12 -4.27 9.01
CA GLY A 91 0.20 -3.65 7.68
C GLY A 91 0.19 -2.12 7.72
N ILE A 92 -0.25 -1.51 6.62
CA ILE A 92 -0.31 -0.06 6.40
C ILE A 92 -1.77 0.39 6.35
N CYS A 93 -2.13 1.35 7.18
CA CYS A 93 -3.41 2.03 7.21
C CYS A 93 -3.24 3.43 6.61
N ILE A 94 -4.09 3.82 5.66
CA ILE A 94 -4.12 5.17 5.09
C ILE A 94 -5.51 5.75 5.30
N SER A 95 -5.62 6.96 5.86
CA SER A 95 -6.90 7.63 6.12
C SER A 95 -6.94 9.04 5.56
N LYS A 96 -8.13 9.49 5.13
CA LYS A 96 -8.37 10.87 4.64
C LYS A 96 -8.82 11.79 5.77
N GLY A 97 -7.94 11.98 6.75
CA GLY A 97 -8.13 12.84 7.91
C GLY A 97 -7.98 12.11 9.25
N TYR A 98 -8.27 12.82 10.35
CA TYR A 98 -8.12 12.33 11.73
C TYR A 98 -9.44 11.88 12.40
N ALA A 99 -10.61 12.15 11.81
CA ALA A 99 -11.88 11.82 12.46
C ALA A 99 -12.21 10.33 12.30
N ASP A 100 -12.88 9.71 13.28
CA ASP A 100 -13.19 8.27 13.26
C ASP A 100 -14.06 7.82 12.08
N ASN A 101 -14.88 8.73 11.54
CA ASN A 101 -15.74 8.51 10.38
C ASN A 101 -15.10 8.91 9.05
N VAL A 102 -13.78 9.17 9.01
CA VAL A 102 -13.11 9.41 7.73
C VAL A 102 -12.89 8.10 6.98
N PRO A 103 -12.86 8.16 5.64
CA PRO A 103 -12.48 7.00 4.87
C PRO A 103 -11.05 6.57 5.17
N LYS A 104 -10.87 5.27 5.38
CA LYS A 104 -9.57 4.65 5.62
C LYS A 104 -9.46 3.31 4.89
N ILE A 105 -8.25 2.95 4.53
CA ILE A 105 -7.93 1.65 3.94
C ILE A 105 -6.84 0.98 4.78
N ASN A 106 -7.05 -0.30 5.07
CA ASN A 106 -6.08 -1.12 5.78
C ASN A 106 -5.53 -2.16 4.80
N LEU A 107 -4.25 -2.06 4.50
CA LEU A 107 -3.52 -2.95 3.61
C LEU A 107 -2.66 -3.86 4.45
N ASN A 108 -2.82 -5.17 4.29
CA ASN A 108 -1.94 -6.11 4.95
C ASN A 108 -0.57 -6.19 4.23
N TRP A 109 0.45 -6.72 4.90
CA TRP A 109 1.79 -6.78 4.31
C TRP A 109 1.89 -7.61 3.02
N LEU A 110 1.02 -8.60 2.82
CA LEU A 110 0.97 -9.36 1.56
C LEU A 110 0.42 -8.50 0.42
N GLU A 111 -0.66 -7.74 0.66
CA GLU A 111 -1.20 -6.80 -0.33
C GLU A 111 -0.19 -5.70 -0.67
N VAL A 112 0.53 -5.20 0.33
CA VAL A 112 1.61 -4.22 0.13
C VAL A 112 2.71 -4.84 -0.73
N ALA A 113 3.14 -6.07 -0.42
CA ALA A 113 4.15 -6.76 -1.21
C ALA A 113 3.69 -6.99 -2.66
N GLU A 114 2.47 -7.46 -2.87
CA GLU A 114 1.91 -7.66 -4.20
C GLU A 114 1.89 -6.36 -5.02
N ARG A 115 1.45 -5.25 -4.40
CA ARG A 115 1.44 -3.93 -5.04
C ARG A 115 2.84 -3.43 -5.36
N ILE A 116 3.79 -3.58 -4.44
CA ILE A 116 5.19 -3.20 -4.69
C ILE A 116 5.78 -4.05 -5.81
N GLN A 117 5.52 -5.36 -5.84
CA GLN A 117 5.95 -6.24 -6.92
C GLN A 117 5.38 -5.80 -8.27
N LEU A 118 4.09 -5.46 -8.33
CA LEU A 118 3.46 -4.93 -9.54
C LEU A 118 4.10 -3.61 -9.97
N LEU A 119 4.32 -2.67 -9.04
CA LEU A 119 4.99 -1.41 -9.32
C LEU A 119 6.43 -1.62 -9.82
N ILE A 120 7.15 -2.62 -9.30
CA ILE A 120 8.51 -2.96 -9.73
C ILE A 120 8.49 -3.57 -11.13
N ASN A 121 7.56 -4.50 -11.39
CA ASN A 121 7.39 -5.13 -12.70
C ASN A 121 6.97 -4.13 -13.78
N ASP A 122 6.22 -3.10 -13.41
CA ASP A 122 5.81 -2.01 -14.29
C ASP A 122 6.89 -0.91 -14.41
N ASP A 123 8.06 -1.05 -13.78
CA ASP A 123 9.11 -0.02 -13.69
C ASP A 123 8.62 1.34 -13.13
N ARG A 124 7.61 1.30 -12.24
CA ARG A 124 6.96 2.46 -11.61
C ARG A 124 7.24 2.62 -10.12
N TYR A 125 7.84 1.62 -9.47
CA TYR A 125 8.12 1.65 -8.04
C TYR A 125 9.21 2.66 -7.68
N LEU A 126 10.30 2.66 -8.43
CA LEU A 126 11.29 3.73 -8.37
C LEU A 126 10.69 4.90 -9.16
N ASN A 127 10.07 5.81 -8.42
CA ASN A 127 9.21 6.83 -8.99
C ASN A 127 9.95 7.64 -10.06
N ALA A 128 9.31 7.78 -11.21
CA ALA A 128 9.82 8.53 -12.33
C ALA A 128 9.90 10.05 -12.08
N LYS A 129 9.81 10.57 -10.84
CA LYS A 129 10.28 11.94 -10.56
C LYS A 129 11.81 12.06 -10.58
N GLU A 130 12.53 10.93 -10.69
CA GLU A 130 13.90 10.85 -11.19
C GLU A 130 13.96 10.64 -12.73
N ASN A 131 12.91 10.12 -13.37
CA ASN A 131 12.78 9.99 -14.84
C ASN A 131 12.11 11.21 -15.54
N CYS A 132 11.48 12.13 -14.81
CA CYS A 132 10.75 13.28 -15.34
C CYS A 132 11.52 14.60 -15.17
N TYR A 133 12.76 14.54 -14.69
CA TYR A 133 13.78 15.47 -15.20
C TYR A 133 14.19 15.12 -16.65
N GLU A 134 13.74 13.99 -17.22
CA GLU A 134 13.94 13.60 -18.63
C GLU A 134 12.64 13.41 -19.44
N GLY A 135 11.61 14.20 -19.12
CA GLY A 135 10.42 14.35 -19.98
C GLY A 135 9.15 13.96 -19.23
N GLN A 136 8.18 14.85 -19.05
CA GLN A 136 7.57 15.61 -20.12
C GLN A 136 7.31 17.06 -19.72
N GLY A 137 8.11 17.91 -20.35
CA GLY A 137 8.04 19.36 -20.43
C GLY A 137 8.82 19.80 -21.67
N CYS A 138 8.49 19.21 -22.82
CA CYS A 138 8.84 19.70 -24.15
C CYS A 138 7.57 19.72 -24.98
N SER A 139 6.81 20.80 -24.82
CA SER A 139 5.98 21.42 -25.86
C SER A 139 5.97 22.91 -25.60
#